data_AF-A0A846EZS3-F1
#
_entry.id   AF-A0A846EZS3-F1
#
_cell.length_a   1.000
_cell.length_b   1.000
_cell.length_c   1.000
_cell.angle_alpha   90.00
_cell.angle_beta   90.00
_cell.angle_gamma   90.00
#
_symmetry.space_group_name_H-M   'P 1'
#
loop_
_entity.id
_entity.type
_entity.pdbx_description
1 polymer ?
#
loop_
_entity_poly.entity_id
_entity_poly.type
_entity_poly.pdbx_seq_one_letter_code
_entity_poly.pdbx_strand_id
1 'polypeptide(L)'
;MLTNEKNLWQILWEYDPNGLIVVDTQMNITLVNPAFCKMFNVNQTEIIGQPASIVLEDLADFQKVWEKDEVIRGKEKKYKPENQANSEADIVYVKEVIFPIRDQNLIACIMVDITYEWQRKQEMINLRNETVSKVNEVVDHQMKVVQEIAGLLGETTAETKVSLLKIIKMVNQETL
;
A
#
# COMPACT_ATOMS: atom_id res chain seq x y z
N MET A 1 6.28 -36.73 -38.14
CA MET A 1 6.05 -35.41 -37.53
C MET A 1 6.30 -35.59 -36.04
N LEU A 2 7.44 -35.13 -35.53
CA LEU A 2 7.82 -35.30 -34.13
C LEU A 2 7.05 -34.28 -33.30
N THR A 3 6.10 -34.75 -32.48
CA THR A 3 5.49 -33.98 -31.40
C THR A 3 6.57 -33.59 -30.41
N ASN A 4 6.94 -32.30 -30.42
CA ASN A 4 7.77 -31.71 -29.39
C ASN A 4 6.90 -31.60 -28.11
N GLU A 5 6.81 -32.67 -27.34
CA GLU A 5 6.18 -32.63 -26.01
C GLU A 5 7.02 -31.69 -25.12
N LYS A 6 6.55 -30.45 -24.97
CA LYS A 6 7.12 -29.54 -23.96
C LYS A 6 7.07 -30.24 -22.61
N ASN A 7 8.20 -30.25 -21.90
CA ASN A 7 8.29 -30.86 -20.59
C ASN A 7 7.32 -30.14 -19.64
N LEU A 8 6.65 -30.87 -18.74
CA LEU A 8 5.64 -30.30 -17.81
C LEU A 8 6.14 -29.05 -17.09
N TRP A 9 7.41 -29.00 -16.70
CA TRP A 9 8.01 -27.83 -16.05
C TRP A 9 8.03 -26.59 -16.94
N GLN A 10 8.27 -26.74 -18.25
CA GLN A 10 8.24 -25.63 -19.21
C GLN A 10 6.82 -25.08 -19.34
N ILE A 11 5.82 -25.97 -19.34
CA ILE A 11 4.40 -25.57 -19.37
C ILE A 11 4.07 -24.80 -18.09
N LEU A 12 4.40 -25.34 -16.91
CA LEU A 12 4.15 -24.66 -15.64
C LEU A 12 4.81 -23.27 -15.63
N TRP A 13 6.05 -23.16 -16.10
CA TRP A 13 6.76 -21.88 -16.21
C TRP A 13 6.08 -20.89 -17.17
N GLU A 14 5.65 -21.35 -18.34
CA GLU A 14 5.04 -20.52 -19.40
C GLU A 14 3.65 -20.01 -19.03
N TYR A 15 2.89 -20.78 -18.24
CA TYR A 15 1.53 -20.45 -17.81
C TYR A 15 1.43 -19.92 -16.37
N ASP A 16 2.54 -19.87 -15.61
CA ASP A 16 2.54 -19.26 -14.27
C ASP A 16 2.13 -17.78 -14.37
N PRO A 17 1.10 -17.34 -13.61
CA PRO A 17 0.69 -15.94 -13.61
C PRO A 17 1.70 -15.02 -12.89
N ASN A 18 2.62 -15.56 -12.10
CA ASN A 18 3.63 -14.80 -11.36
C ASN A 18 4.87 -14.55 -12.21
N GLY A 19 5.53 -13.42 -11.98
CA GLY A 19 6.81 -13.14 -12.61
C GLY A 19 7.89 -14.08 -12.06
N LEU A 20 8.56 -14.80 -12.95
CA LEU A 20 9.68 -15.66 -12.59
C LEU A 20 10.93 -15.14 -13.27
N ILE A 21 12.00 -14.96 -12.49
CA ILE A 21 13.32 -14.58 -12.96
C ILE A 21 14.38 -15.44 -12.28
N VAL A 22 15.39 -15.84 -13.03
CA VAL A 22 16.57 -16.53 -12.53
C VAL A 22 17.80 -15.75 -12.96
N VAL A 23 18.73 -15.52 -12.04
CA VAL A 23 20.01 -14.85 -12.30
C VAL A 23 21.18 -15.74 -11.91
N ASP A 24 22.34 -15.52 -12.52
CA ASP A 24 23.60 -16.14 -12.12
C ASP A 24 24.24 -15.40 -10.92
N THR A 25 25.40 -15.90 -10.46
CA THR A 25 26.17 -15.28 -9.36
C THR A 25 26.74 -13.89 -9.69
N GLN A 26 26.77 -13.51 -10.96
CA GLN A 26 27.17 -12.18 -11.45
C GLN A 26 25.94 -11.26 -11.61
N MET A 27 24.76 -11.73 -11.21
CA MET A 27 23.47 -11.04 -11.32
C MET A 27 23.02 -10.82 -12.78
N ASN A 28 23.48 -11.64 -13.72
CA ASN A 28 22.96 -11.64 -15.08
C ASN A 28 21.73 -12.53 -15.19
N ILE A 29 20.75 -12.09 -15.96
CA ILE A 29 19.51 -12.82 -16.19
C ILE A 29 19.80 -14.08 -17.01
N THR A 30 19.45 -15.24 -16.47
CA THR A 30 19.61 -16.54 -17.15
C THR A 30 18.29 -17.03 -17.72
N LEU A 31 17.17 -16.80 -17.01
CA LEU A 31 15.83 -17.20 -17.42
C LEU A 31 14.80 -16.19 -16.91
N VAL A 32 13.74 -16.00 -17.69
CA VAL A 32 12.51 -15.31 -17.29
C VAL A 32 11.30 -16.04 -17.85
N ASN A 33 10.13 -15.85 -17.24
CA ASN A 33 8.87 -16.32 -17.81
C ASN A 33 8.08 -15.21 -18.53
N PRO A 34 7.05 -15.55 -19.32
CA PRO A 34 6.23 -14.56 -20.01
C PRO A 34 5.51 -13.58 -19.07
N ALA A 35 5.12 -14.01 -17.86
CA ALA A 35 4.48 -13.12 -16.89
C ALA A 35 5.45 -12.03 -16.39
N PHE A 36 6.72 -12.37 -16.15
CA PHE A 36 7.76 -11.38 -15.83
C PHE A 36 7.92 -10.36 -16.96
N CYS A 37 8.02 -10.84 -18.20
CA CYS A 37 8.14 -9.97 -19.37
C CYS A 37 6.97 -8.99 -19.50
N LYS A 38 5.74 -9.46 -19.26
CA LYS A 38 4.54 -8.61 -19.26
C LYS A 38 4.54 -7.62 -18.10
N MET A 39 4.88 -8.08 -16.90
CA MET A 39 4.90 -7.27 -15.67
C MET A 39 5.84 -6.08 -15.80
N PHE A 40 7.02 -6.28 -16.39
CA PHE A 40 8.03 -5.23 -16.55
C PHE A 40 8.06 -4.60 -17.95
N ASN A 41 7.17 -5.02 -18.86
CA ASN A 41 7.11 -4.58 -20.25
C ASN A 41 8.47 -4.67 -20.98
N VAL A 42 9.08 -5.86 -20.91
CA VAL A 42 10.39 -6.18 -21.47
C VAL A 42 10.28 -7.39 -22.39
N ASN A 43 11.19 -7.48 -23.36
CA ASN A 43 11.28 -8.63 -24.25
C ASN A 43 12.29 -9.65 -23.71
N GLN A 44 11.87 -10.91 -23.60
CA GLN A 44 12.71 -12.01 -23.12
C GLN A 44 14.04 -12.09 -23.88
N THR A 45 14.02 -11.98 -25.21
CA THR A 45 15.23 -12.15 -26.02
C THR A 45 16.25 -11.02 -25.86
N GLU A 46 15.81 -9.86 -25.36
CA GLU A 46 16.65 -8.67 -25.19
C GLU A 46 17.33 -8.65 -23.82
N ILE A 47 16.70 -9.26 -22.81
CA ILE A 47 17.17 -9.18 -21.42
C ILE A 47 17.96 -10.42 -20.97
N ILE A 48 17.79 -11.57 -21.62
CA ILE A 48 18.55 -12.78 -21.29
C ILE A 48 20.05 -12.53 -21.55
N GLY A 49 20.88 -12.85 -20.57
CA GLY A 49 22.33 -12.61 -20.56
C GLY A 49 22.73 -11.20 -20.15
N GLN A 50 21.78 -10.28 -19.98
CA GLN A 50 22.07 -8.91 -19.51
C GLN A 50 22.07 -8.86 -17.98
N PRO A 51 22.70 -7.83 -17.38
CA PRO A 51 22.59 -7.58 -15.94
C PRO A 51 21.13 -7.37 -15.53
N ALA A 52 20.69 -7.99 -14.43
CA ALA A 52 19.32 -7.84 -13.95
C ALA A 52 18.96 -6.40 -13.57
N SER A 53 19.97 -5.55 -13.36
CA SER A 53 19.84 -4.13 -13.04
C SER A 53 19.21 -3.30 -14.16
N ILE A 54 19.15 -3.81 -15.39
CA ILE A 54 18.44 -3.13 -16.48
C ILE A 54 16.91 -3.16 -16.30
N VAL A 55 16.40 -4.11 -15.51
CA VAL A 55 14.95 -4.26 -15.23
C VAL A 55 14.64 -3.96 -13.77
N LEU A 56 15.52 -4.39 -12.86
CA LEU A 56 15.33 -4.31 -11.42
C LEU A 56 16.30 -3.29 -10.81
N GLU A 57 15.80 -2.16 -10.32
CA GLU A 57 16.63 -1.06 -9.80
C GLU A 57 17.54 -1.47 -8.61
N ASP A 58 17.09 -2.42 -7.78
CA ASP A 58 17.79 -2.84 -6.56
C ASP A 58 17.89 -4.37 -6.46
N LEU A 59 19.13 -4.85 -6.48
CA LEU A 59 19.50 -6.27 -6.42
C LEU A 59 20.08 -6.71 -5.07
N ALA A 60 20.06 -5.84 -4.04
CA ALA A 60 20.65 -6.14 -2.73
C ALA A 60 20.07 -7.40 -2.09
N ASP A 61 18.79 -7.70 -2.35
CA ASP A 61 18.14 -8.90 -1.84
C ASP A 61 18.67 -10.18 -2.50
N PHE A 62 18.93 -10.16 -3.82
CA PHE A 62 19.55 -11.28 -4.53
C PHE A 62 20.96 -11.55 -4.01
N GLN A 63 21.76 -10.49 -3.84
CA GLN A 63 23.11 -10.57 -3.27
C GLN A 63 23.06 -11.15 -1.85
N LYS A 64 22.18 -10.62 -1.00
CA LYS A 64 22.01 -11.09 0.38
C LYS A 64 21.63 -12.57 0.44
N VAL A 65 20.69 -13.02 -0.39
CA VAL A 65 20.26 -14.43 -0.46
C VAL A 65 21.44 -15.33 -0.84
N TRP A 66 22.25 -14.90 -1.79
CA TRP A 66 23.43 -15.66 -2.23
C TRP A 66 24.51 -15.72 -1.14
N GLU A 67 24.87 -14.59 -0.56
CA GLU A 67 25.94 -14.48 0.45
C GLU A 67 25.58 -15.18 1.76
N LYS A 68 24.34 -15.04 2.22
CA LYS A 68 23.90 -15.53 3.54
C LYS A 68 23.23 -16.89 3.53
N ASP A 69 22.91 -17.40 2.34
CA ASP A 69 22.10 -18.61 2.17
C ASP A 69 20.70 -18.52 2.81
N GLU A 70 20.15 -17.31 2.90
CA GLU A 70 18.86 -17.05 3.52
C GLU A 70 17.78 -16.86 2.46
N VAL A 71 16.73 -17.68 2.51
CA VAL A 71 15.55 -17.52 1.66
C VAL A 71 14.74 -16.31 2.13
N ILE A 72 14.48 -15.37 1.23
CA ILE A 72 13.53 -14.28 1.47
C ILE A 72 12.14 -14.78 1.10
N ARG A 73 11.19 -14.66 2.02
CA ARG A 73 9.80 -15.08 1.83
C ARG A 73 8.86 -13.90 1.98
N GLY A 74 8.25 -13.51 0.87
CA GLY A 74 7.13 -12.59 0.85
C GLY A 74 7.49 -11.13 1.16
N LYS A 75 8.69 -10.69 0.76
CA LYS A 75 9.09 -9.28 0.91
C LYS A 75 8.33 -8.44 -0.12
N GLU A 76 7.67 -7.39 0.32
CA GLU A 76 6.96 -6.47 -0.57
C GLU A 76 7.94 -5.42 -1.11
N LYS A 77 7.93 -5.19 -2.42
CA LYS A 77 8.78 -4.22 -3.11
C LYS A 77 7.98 -3.54 -4.21
N LYS A 78 8.39 -2.33 -4.57
CA LYS A 78 7.81 -1.59 -5.70
C LYS A 78 8.85 -1.43 -6.79
N TYR A 79 8.42 -1.54 -8.03
CA TYR A 79 9.26 -1.35 -9.20
C TYR A 79 8.63 -0.33 -10.13
N LYS A 80 9.49 0.44 -10.80
CA LYS A 80 9.09 1.37 -11.84
C LYS A 80 9.64 0.86 -13.18
N PRO A 81 8.79 0.43 -14.12
CA PRO A 81 9.24 0.01 -15.44
C PRO A 81 9.91 1.16 -16.18
N GLU A 82 11.13 0.96 -16.67
CA GLU A 82 11.95 2.00 -17.32
C GLU A 82 11.30 2.56 -18.61
N ASN A 83 10.51 1.72 -19.29
CA ASN A 83 9.83 2.07 -20.55
C ASN A 83 8.54 2.89 -20.38
N GLN A 84 8.14 3.21 -19.16
CA GLN A 84 6.93 4.00 -18.87
C GLN A 84 7.31 5.33 -18.21
N ALA A 85 7.98 6.15 -19.01
CA ALA A 85 8.30 7.52 -18.66
C ALA A 85 6.99 8.33 -18.60
N ASN A 86 6.56 8.67 -17.38
CA ASN A 86 5.76 9.86 -17.00
C ASN A 86 4.41 9.63 -16.30
N SER A 87 4.13 8.48 -15.68
CA SER A 87 2.97 8.39 -14.76
C SER A 87 3.23 7.51 -13.53
N GLU A 88 2.79 8.00 -12.38
CA GLU A 88 2.78 7.27 -11.10
C GLU A 88 1.85 6.04 -11.14
N ALA A 89 1.04 5.93 -12.21
CA ALA A 89 0.13 4.84 -12.51
C ALA A 89 0.81 3.51 -12.90
N ASP A 90 2.09 3.55 -13.28
CA ASP A 90 2.79 2.36 -13.82
C ASP A 90 3.69 1.68 -12.77
N ILE A 91 3.55 2.05 -11.50
CA ILE A 91 4.28 1.40 -10.40
C ILE A 91 3.67 0.02 -10.16
N VAL A 92 4.50 -1.01 -10.28
CA VAL A 92 4.12 -2.38 -9.95
C VAL A 92 4.54 -2.67 -8.52
N TYR A 93 3.60 -3.12 -7.69
CA TYR A 93 3.88 -3.63 -6.36
C TYR A 93 3.96 -5.15 -6.44
N VAL A 94 5.06 -5.72 -5.96
CA VAL A 94 5.28 -7.16 -5.98
C VAL A 94 5.61 -7.68 -4.60
N LYS A 95 5.23 -8.94 -4.37
CA LYS A 95 5.65 -9.74 -3.24
C LYS A 95 6.63 -10.80 -3.72
N GLU A 96 7.86 -10.70 -3.25
CA GLU A 96 8.98 -11.50 -3.74
C GLU A 96 9.27 -12.70 -2.84
N VAL A 97 9.62 -13.82 -3.47
CA VAL A 97 10.23 -14.97 -2.84
C VAL A 97 11.55 -15.24 -3.57
N ILE A 98 12.68 -15.05 -2.87
CA ILE A 98 14.02 -15.16 -3.45
C ILE A 98 14.76 -16.29 -2.75
N PHE A 99 15.32 -17.21 -3.52
CA PHE A 99 16.04 -18.38 -3.00
C PHE A 99 17.22 -18.76 -3.90
N PRO A 100 18.31 -19.27 -3.32
CA PRO A 100 19.46 -19.74 -4.09
C PRO A 100 19.24 -21.18 -4.56
N ILE A 101 19.73 -21.50 -5.74
CA ILE A 101 19.86 -22.85 -6.30
C ILE A 101 21.35 -23.16 -6.38
N ARG A 102 21.91 -23.62 -5.25
CA ARG A 102 23.36 -23.78 -5.05
C ARG A 102 24.00 -24.71 -6.06
N ASP A 103 23.38 -25.84 -6.34
CA ASP A 103 23.92 -26.87 -7.25
C ASP A 103 24.11 -26.37 -8.69
N GLN A 104 23.45 -25.26 -9.06
CA GLN A 104 23.54 -24.66 -10.39
C GLN A 104 24.18 -23.27 -10.39
N ASN A 105 24.59 -22.75 -9.22
CA ASN A 105 25.06 -21.37 -9.06
C ASN A 105 24.05 -20.33 -9.58
N LEU A 106 22.77 -20.54 -9.28
CA LEU A 106 21.67 -19.67 -9.70
C LEU A 106 20.94 -19.10 -8.49
N ILE A 107 20.25 -17.98 -8.70
CA ILE A 107 19.34 -17.36 -7.73
C ILE A 107 18.00 -17.18 -8.45
N ALA A 108 16.94 -17.75 -7.89
CA ALA A 108 15.60 -17.63 -8.44
C ALA A 108 14.76 -16.65 -7.61
N CYS A 109 13.93 -15.87 -8.28
CA CYS A 109 12.95 -14.99 -7.68
C CYS A 109 11.57 -15.24 -8.31
N ILE A 110 10.57 -15.36 -7.43
CA ILE A 110 9.16 -15.39 -7.77
C ILE A 110 8.55 -14.07 -7.32
N MET A 111 7.88 -13.38 -8.24
CA MET A 111 7.28 -12.07 -8.05
C MET A 111 5.77 -12.18 -8.24
N VAL A 112 5.04 -12.09 -7.14
CA VAL A 112 3.57 -12.04 -7.16
C VAL A 112 3.16 -10.58 -7.30
N ASP A 113 2.45 -10.23 -8.36
CA ASP A 113 1.86 -8.90 -8.49
C ASP A 113 0.77 -8.71 -7.42
N ILE A 114 0.92 -7.67 -6.61
CA ILE A 114 0.00 -7.27 -5.55
C ILE A 114 -0.50 -5.84 -5.74
N THR A 115 -0.34 -5.28 -6.95
CA THR A 115 -0.66 -3.88 -7.27
C THR A 115 -2.14 -3.58 -7.00
N TYR A 116 -3.03 -4.47 -7.43
CA TYR A 116 -4.47 -4.31 -7.23
C TYR A 116 -4.86 -4.35 -5.74
N GLU A 117 -4.32 -5.30 -4.98
CA GLU A 117 -4.55 -5.43 -3.55
C GLU A 117 -4.02 -4.22 -2.79
N TRP A 118 -2.85 -3.72 -3.20
CA TRP A 118 -2.23 -2.54 -2.61
C TRP A 118 -3.10 -1.30 -2.86
N GLN A 119 -3.55 -1.07 -4.11
CA GLN A 119 -4.42 0.05 -4.47
C GLN A 119 -5.74 0.01 -3.68
N ARG A 120 -6.42 -1.14 -3.66
CA ARG A 120 -7.67 -1.33 -2.89
C ARG A 120 -7.48 -1.06 -1.41
N LYS A 121 -6.33 -1.46 -0.84
CA LYS A 121 -5.99 -1.18 0.56
C LYS A 121 -5.80 0.31 0.81
N GLN A 122 -5.13 1.04 -0.10
CA GLN A 122 -4.96 2.49 0.04
C GLN A 122 -6.28 3.24 -0.08
N GLU A 123 -7.14 2.89 -1.03
CA GLU A 123 -8.47 3.48 -1.17
C GLU A 123 -9.29 3.32 0.12
N MET A 124 -9.25 2.13 0.73
CA MET A 124 -9.94 1.87 1.99
C MET A 124 -9.38 2.74 3.13
N ILE A 125 -8.05 2.87 3.21
CA ILE A 125 -7.39 3.72 4.22
C ILE A 125 -7.83 5.19 4.05
N ASN A 126 -7.87 5.68 2.82
CA ASN A 126 -8.29 7.04 2.51
C ASN A 126 -9.75 7.28 2.90
N LEU A 127 -10.66 6.39 2.51
CA LEU A 127 -12.08 6.47 2.87
C LEU A 127 -12.27 6.45 4.39
N ARG A 128 -11.52 5.61 5.11
CA ARG A 128 -11.55 5.57 6.58
C ARG A 128 -11.13 6.91 7.18
N ASN A 129 -10.04 7.49 6.69
CA ASN A 129 -9.54 8.77 7.18
C ASN A 129 -10.52 9.91 6.91
N GLU A 130 -11.12 9.94 5.70
CA GLU A 130 -12.15 10.92 5.35
C GLU A 130 -13.37 10.78 6.27
N THR A 131 -13.81 9.55 6.54
CA THR A 131 -14.93 9.26 7.44
C THR A 131 -14.66 9.77 8.85
N VAL A 132 -13.46 9.52 9.40
CA VAL A 132 -13.05 10.02 10.72
C VAL A 132 -13.04 11.56 10.73
N SER A 133 -12.53 12.19 9.68
CA SER A 133 -12.50 13.65 9.57
C SER A 133 -13.90 14.25 9.59
N LYS A 134 -14.86 13.67 8.83
CA LYS A 134 -16.26 14.12 8.81
C LYS A 134 -16.94 13.95 10.17
N VAL A 135 -16.66 12.85 10.87
CA VAL A 135 -17.19 12.64 12.23
C VAL A 135 -16.69 13.73 13.18
N ASN A 136 -15.39 14.04 13.14
CA ASN A 136 -14.81 15.10 13.98
C ASN A 136 -15.42 16.48 13.66
N GLU A 137 -15.63 16.79 12.38
CA GLU A 137 -16.29 18.04 11.98
C GLU A 137 -17.72 18.18 12.55
N VAL A 138 -18.49 17.09 12.53
CA VAL A 138 -19.83 17.06 13.14
C VAL A 138 -19.75 17.25 14.64
N VAL A 139 -18.81 16.58 15.32
CA VAL A 139 -18.61 16.74 16.78
C VAL A 139 -18.25 18.18 17.13
N ASP A 140 -17.34 18.79 16.39
CA ASP A 140 -16.94 20.20 16.59
C ASP A 140 -18.12 21.15 16.38
N HIS A 141 -18.96 20.88 15.37
CA HIS A 141 -20.17 21.66 15.15
C HIS A 141 -21.16 21.53 16.32
N GLN A 142 -21.39 20.30 16.81
CA GLN A 142 -22.26 20.07 17.97
C GLN A 142 -21.72 20.76 19.23
N MET A 143 -20.40 20.77 19.43
CA MET A 143 -19.79 21.45 20.57
C MET A 143 -20.01 22.98 20.53
N LYS A 144 -19.95 23.60 19.33
CA LYS A 144 -20.30 25.02 19.17
C LYS A 144 -21.76 25.30 19.51
N VAL A 145 -22.68 24.46 19.02
CA VAL A 145 -24.11 24.58 19.36
C VAL A 145 -24.33 24.46 20.88
N VAL A 146 -23.66 23.52 21.55
CA VAL A 146 -23.74 23.37 23.01
C VAL A 146 -23.23 24.63 23.73
N GLN A 147 -22.16 25.26 23.24
CA GLN A 147 -21.65 26.52 23.80
C GLN A 147 -22.65 27.67 23.66
N GLU A 148 -23.32 27.79 22.51
CA GLU A 148 -24.38 28.79 22.31
C GLU A 148 -25.57 28.56 23.24
N ILE A 149 -26.04 27.32 23.36
CA ILE A 149 -27.12 26.94 24.28
C ILE A 149 -26.74 27.27 25.72
N ALA A 150 -25.52 26.92 26.15
CA ALA A 150 -25.02 27.22 27.48
C ALA A 150 -24.96 28.74 27.75
N GLY A 151 -24.58 29.53 26.75
CA GLY A 151 -24.60 31.00 26.81
C GLY A 151 -26.01 31.54 27.05
N LEU A 152 -26.98 31.13 26.23
CA LEU A 152 -28.39 31.53 26.35
C LEU A 152 -29.01 31.09 27.69
N LEU A 153 -28.71 29.87 28.15
CA LEU A 153 -29.13 29.39 29.47
C LEU A 153 -28.52 30.24 30.60
N GLY A 154 -27.26 30.64 30.47
CA GLY A 154 -26.60 31.53 31.43
C GLY A 154 -27.27 32.90 31.51
N GLU A 155 -27.57 33.51 30.36
CA GLU A 155 -28.26 34.80 30.25
C GLU A 155 -29.67 34.75 30.87
N THR A 156 -30.50 33.81 30.43
CA THR A 156 -31.88 33.64 30.93
C THR A 156 -31.93 33.33 32.43
N THR A 157 -30.97 32.55 32.95
CA THR A 157 -30.86 32.25 34.39
C THR A 157 -30.49 33.51 35.19
N ALA A 158 -29.58 34.34 34.67
CA ALA A 158 -29.20 35.61 35.29
C ALA A 158 -30.37 36.60 35.32
N GLU A 159 -31.10 36.75 34.22
CA GLU A 159 -32.31 37.58 34.12
C GLU A 159 -33.40 37.12 35.10
N THR A 160 -33.64 35.80 35.16
CA THR A 160 -34.60 35.19 36.08
C THR A 160 -34.22 35.49 37.53
N LYS A 161 -32.94 35.33 37.90
CA LYS A 161 -32.44 35.64 39.25
C LYS A 161 -32.65 37.12 39.61
N VAL A 162 -32.34 38.04 38.70
CA VAL A 162 -32.54 39.48 38.92
C VAL A 162 -34.02 39.80 39.13
N SER A 163 -34.91 39.22 38.31
CA SER A 163 -36.35 39.40 38.40
C SER A 163 -36.91 38.87 39.72
N LEU A 164 -36.52 37.66 40.13
CA LEU A 164 -36.91 37.09 41.42
C LEU A 164 -36.40 37.92 42.60
N LEU A 165 -35.16 38.41 42.57
CA LEU A 165 -34.62 39.29 43.61
C LEU A 165 -35.39 40.61 43.72
N LYS A 166 -35.85 41.18 42.60
CA LYS A 166 -36.74 42.36 42.59
C LYS A 166 -38.07 42.04 43.28
N ILE A 167 -38.70 40.92 42.95
CA ILE A 167 -39.95 40.49 43.58
C ILE A 167 -39.78 40.31 45.09
N ILE A 168 -38.72 39.61 45.52
CA ILE A 168 -38.40 39.42 46.95
C ILE A 168 -38.24 40.77 47.66
N LYS A 169 -37.56 41.74 47.04
CA LYS A 169 -37.41 43.09 47.60
C LYS A 169 -38.75 43.82 47.75
N MET A 170 -39.63 43.76 46.75
CA MET A 170 -40.95 44.40 46.80
C MET A 170 -41.81 43.79 47.92
N VAL A 171 -41.87 42.46 48.01
CA VAL A 171 -42.63 41.76 49.05
C VAL A 171 -42.12 42.11 50.46
N ASN A 172 -40.80 42.18 50.65
CA ASN A 172 -40.20 42.54 51.95
C ASN A 172 -40.36 44.04 52.29
N GLN A 173 -40.62 44.92 51.31
CA GLN A 173 -40.89 46.34 51.54
C GLN A 173 -42.34 46.62 51.92
N GLU A 174 -43.29 45.76 51.53
CA GLU A 174 -44.71 45.86 51.91
C GLU A 174 -45.01 45.30 53.32
N THR A 175 -44.03 44.70 54.02
CA THR A 175 -44.21 44.10 55.35
C THR A 175 -43.98 45.07 56.53
N LEU A 176 -44.16 46.38 56.32
CA LEU A 176 -44.00 47.44 57.32
C LEU A 176 -45.32 48.19 57.56
#